data_AF-A0A834GWA8-F1
#
_entry.id   AF-A0A834GWA8-F1
#
_cell.length_a   1.000
_cell.length_b   1.000
_cell.length_c   1.000
_cell.angle_alpha   90.00
_cell.angle_beta   90.00
_cell.angle_gamma   90.00
#
_symmetry.space_group_name_H-M   'P 1'
#
loop_
_entity.id
_entity.type
_entity.pdbx_description
1 polymer ?
#
loop_
_entity_poly.entity_id
_entity_poly.type
_entity_poly.pdbx_seq_one_letter_code
_entity_poly.pdbx_strand_id
1 'polypeptide(L)'
;MTSSQRAEITHSFFKRYVSKENSLMDFVTRFERALAHIWHNELDKDHKDVNERPNLKSMYPMELTMSELYIIDIFYMFQDELFQNTAYKVIATNEDDDRVVYAVHRIKGSGSRVREVVVDKTSNHVRCCCKMFECAGIPCRHMLAYFSRMQIDDLPNEYILRRWTKSVKAMRVRDDLGSGMKEICDTSLLERRNRLFQLATTLIDEAVLTEDTTEFVKELLSSGQKKLCDMKKISEAGEQSAIQVSMSCEIGLKEPFQVRAKGCGKRLKGGKEKVAKKARRCHGCGLTGQSHDKRNCPKLLSTASSLANFYEFAVAWASLSALSFVQEKKVRRVFASSALMVEAVTFLDALRWAHGK
;
A
#
# COMPACT_ATOMS: atom_id res chain seq x y z
N MET A 1 18.61 -4.88 9.42
CA MET A 1 17.47 -3.98 9.14
C MET A 1 16.33 -4.86 8.68
N THR A 2 15.20 -4.83 9.37
CA THR A 2 13.97 -5.53 8.95
C THR A 2 12.83 -4.54 9.16
N SER A 3 12.64 -3.69 8.16
CA SER A 3 11.38 -2.98 7.97
C SER A 3 10.29 -4.03 7.81
N SER A 4 9.20 -3.90 8.58
CA SER A 4 8.08 -4.81 8.42
C SER A 4 7.46 -4.53 7.05
N GLN A 5 7.41 -5.54 6.18
CA GLN A 5 6.75 -5.43 4.86
C GLN A 5 5.35 -4.79 4.97
N ARG A 6 4.66 -5.01 6.10
CA ARG A 6 3.41 -4.36 6.45
C ARG A 6 3.50 -2.83 6.47
N ALA A 7 4.50 -2.27 7.16
CA ALA A 7 4.71 -0.83 7.17
C ALA A 7 5.10 -0.29 5.79
N GLU A 8 5.82 -1.06 4.97
CA GLU A 8 6.20 -0.66 3.61
C GLU A 8 5.00 -0.56 2.67
N ILE A 9 4.06 -1.52 2.74
CA ILE A 9 2.82 -1.51 1.94
C ILE A 9 1.92 -0.36 2.37
N THR A 10 1.72 -0.18 3.69
CA THR A 10 0.90 0.92 4.20
C THR A 10 1.52 2.27 3.82
N HIS A 11 2.84 2.41 3.97
CA HIS A 11 3.55 3.63 3.62
C HIS A 11 3.52 3.91 2.11
N SER A 12 3.61 2.89 1.24
CA SER A 12 3.51 3.10 -0.21
C SER A 12 2.11 3.58 -0.64
N PHE A 13 1.05 3.07 -0.01
CA PHE A 13 -0.30 3.56 -0.23
C PHE A 13 -0.44 5.04 0.19
N PHE A 14 -0.05 5.37 1.42
CA PHE A 14 -0.21 6.73 1.96
C PHE A 14 0.72 7.76 1.30
N LYS A 15 1.86 7.34 0.73
CA LYS A 15 2.73 8.23 -0.08
C LYS A 15 2.01 8.89 -1.25
N ARG A 16 0.94 8.29 -1.78
CA ARG A 16 0.12 8.87 -2.85
C ARG A 16 -0.76 10.03 -2.37
N TYR A 17 -0.98 10.11 -1.06
CA TYR A 17 -1.87 11.08 -0.43
C TYR A 17 -1.10 12.12 0.39
N VAL A 18 0.05 11.76 0.95
CA VAL A 18 0.81 12.60 1.89
C VAL A 18 2.19 12.97 1.34
N SER A 19 2.51 14.27 1.37
CA SER A 19 3.85 14.84 1.11
C SER A 19 4.39 15.53 2.35
N LYS A 20 5.71 15.72 2.40
CA LYS A 20 6.39 16.51 3.46
C LYS A 20 6.07 18.00 3.38
N GLU A 21 5.55 18.45 2.25
CA GLU A 21 5.20 19.85 1.98
C GLU A 21 3.76 20.18 2.44
N ASN A 22 2.98 19.18 2.86
CA ASN A 22 1.62 19.39 3.30
C ASN A 22 1.61 20.10 4.66
N SER A 23 0.73 21.11 4.81
CA SER A 23 0.39 21.64 6.13
C SER A 23 -0.30 20.58 6.99
N LEU A 24 -0.34 20.76 8.31
CA LEU A 24 -1.00 19.82 9.20
C LEU A 24 -2.48 19.60 8.84
N MET A 25 -3.19 20.66 8.47
CA MET A 25 -4.58 20.57 8.05
C MET A 25 -4.74 19.81 6.72
N ASP A 26 -3.89 20.10 5.72
CA ASP A 26 -3.90 19.37 4.44
C ASP A 26 -3.53 17.89 4.63
N PHE A 27 -2.63 17.59 5.56
CA PHE A 27 -2.33 16.21 5.95
C PHE A 27 -3.57 15.48 6.47
N VAL A 28 -4.30 16.05 7.43
CA VAL A 28 -5.48 15.42 8.04
C VAL A 28 -6.54 15.13 6.98
N THR A 29 -6.91 16.13 6.17
CA THR A 29 -7.93 15.96 5.12
C THR A 29 -7.54 14.89 4.09
N ARG A 30 -6.27 14.86 3.67
CA ARG A 30 -5.80 13.85 2.71
C ARG A 30 -5.70 12.46 3.32
N PHE A 31 -5.38 12.37 4.60
CA PHE A 31 -5.36 11.10 5.33
C PHE A 31 -6.77 10.52 5.47
N GLU A 32 -7.75 11.35 5.84
CA GLU A 32 -9.17 10.94 5.88
C GLU A 32 -9.65 10.49 4.50
N ARG A 33 -9.29 11.20 3.43
CA ARG A 33 -9.60 10.78 2.06
C ARG A 33 -8.98 9.44 1.69
N ALA A 34 -7.75 9.19 2.15
CA ALA A 34 -7.07 7.92 1.95
C ALA A 34 -7.77 6.77 2.69
N LEU A 35 -8.25 7.01 3.91
CA LEU A 35 -9.07 6.04 4.66
C LEU A 35 -10.42 5.77 3.98
N ALA A 36 -11.12 6.82 3.55
CA ALA A 36 -12.37 6.68 2.82
C ALA A 36 -12.20 5.85 1.55
N HIS A 37 -11.08 6.03 0.83
CA HIS A 37 -10.74 5.21 -0.33
C HIS A 37 -10.47 3.74 0.04
N ILE A 38 -9.81 3.46 1.17
CA ILE A 38 -9.63 2.07 1.65
C ILE A 38 -11.01 1.44 1.94
N TRP A 39 -11.87 2.14 2.68
CA TRP A 39 -13.19 1.63 3.02
C TRP A 39 -14.08 1.44 1.80
N HIS A 40 -14.06 2.37 0.85
CA HIS A 40 -14.81 2.23 -0.38
C HIS A 40 -14.35 0.99 -1.17
N ASN A 41 -13.04 0.79 -1.31
CA ASN A 41 -12.51 -0.41 -1.97
C ASN A 41 -12.89 -1.71 -1.24
N GLU A 42 -12.91 -1.71 0.09
CA GLU A 42 -13.35 -2.88 0.86
C GLU A 42 -14.84 -3.15 0.66
N LEU A 43 -15.67 -2.11 0.68
CA LEU A 43 -17.10 -2.21 0.39
C LEU A 43 -17.39 -2.72 -1.02
N ASP A 44 -16.62 -2.27 -2.01
CA ASP A 44 -16.74 -2.76 -3.37
C ASP A 44 -16.37 -4.24 -3.47
N LYS A 45 -15.32 -4.67 -2.76
CA LYS A 45 -14.94 -6.10 -2.69
C LYS A 45 -16.02 -6.93 -2.00
N ASP A 46 -16.58 -6.44 -0.89
CA ASP A 46 -17.69 -7.10 -0.20
C ASP A 46 -18.91 -7.22 -1.10
N HIS A 47 -19.23 -6.15 -1.84
CA HIS A 47 -20.31 -6.16 -2.81
C HIS A 47 -20.11 -7.24 -3.88
N LYS A 48 -18.89 -7.35 -4.43
CA LYS A 48 -18.56 -8.40 -5.40
C LYS A 48 -18.68 -9.78 -4.80
N ASP A 49 -18.10 -10.02 -3.63
CA ASP A 49 -18.14 -11.34 -2.99
C ASP A 49 -19.55 -11.89 -2.76
N VAL A 50 -20.51 -10.99 -2.50
CA VAL A 50 -21.92 -11.31 -2.26
C VAL A 50 -22.70 -11.47 -3.56
N ASN A 51 -22.49 -10.60 -4.55
CA ASN A 51 -23.39 -10.49 -5.72
C ASN A 51 -22.81 -11.10 -6.99
N GLU A 52 -21.49 -11.22 -7.10
CA GLU A 52 -20.84 -11.79 -8.28
C GLU A 52 -20.51 -13.27 -8.05
N ARG A 53 -20.64 -14.05 -9.11
CA ARG A 53 -20.17 -15.44 -9.15
C ARG A 53 -18.83 -15.49 -9.87
N PRO A 54 -17.80 -16.11 -9.27
CA PRO A 54 -16.52 -16.27 -9.95
C PRO A 54 -16.68 -17.07 -11.25
N ASN A 55 -16.01 -16.62 -12.31
CA ASN A 55 -15.90 -17.38 -13.54
C ASN A 55 -14.98 -18.61 -13.33
N LEU A 56 -15.49 -19.80 -13.65
CA LEU A 56 -14.73 -21.05 -13.60
C LEU A 56 -13.88 -21.21 -14.87
N LYS A 57 -12.68 -21.77 -14.74
CA LYS A 57 -11.77 -22.08 -15.85
C LYS A 57 -11.86 -23.54 -16.29
N SER A 58 -12.36 -24.42 -15.42
CA SER A 58 -12.47 -25.84 -15.70
C SER A 58 -13.74 -26.42 -15.09
N MET A 59 -13.94 -27.73 -15.30
CA MET A 59 -15.06 -28.50 -14.75
C MET A 59 -14.62 -29.35 -13.55
N TYR A 60 -13.53 -28.98 -12.86
CA TYR A 60 -13.12 -29.68 -11.64
C TYR A 60 -14.17 -29.50 -10.54
N PRO A 61 -14.68 -30.58 -9.90
CA PRO A 61 -15.64 -30.47 -8.80
C PRO A 61 -15.12 -29.56 -7.68
N MET A 62 -13.85 -29.71 -7.31
CA MET A 62 -13.17 -28.86 -6.32
C MET A 62 -13.24 -27.37 -6.67
N GLU A 63 -13.15 -27.02 -7.95
CA GLU A 63 -13.23 -25.63 -8.38
C GLU A 63 -14.61 -25.05 -8.13
N LEU A 64 -15.66 -25.82 -8.45
CA LEU A 64 -17.04 -25.43 -8.18
C LEU A 64 -17.26 -25.23 -6.68
N THR A 65 -16.91 -26.23 -5.87
CA THR A 65 -17.04 -26.17 -4.40
C THR A 65 -16.29 -24.96 -3.82
N MET A 66 -15.06 -24.70 -4.25
CA MET A 66 -14.29 -23.55 -3.75
C MET A 66 -14.84 -22.20 -4.23
N SER A 67 -15.49 -22.12 -5.39
CA SER A 67 -16.08 -20.88 -5.91
C SER A 67 -17.23 -20.35 -5.05
N GLU A 68 -17.93 -21.26 -4.37
CA GLU A 68 -19.02 -20.94 -3.47
C GLU A 68 -18.50 -20.59 -2.07
N LEU A 69 -17.44 -21.26 -1.62
CA LEU A 69 -16.90 -21.11 -0.27
C LEU A 69 -15.94 -19.92 -0.10
N TYR A 70 -15.06 -19.66 -1.05
CA TYR A 70 -14.01 -18.65 -0.93
C TYR A 70 -14.44 -17.24 -1.32
N ILE A 71 -13.82 -16.24 -0.67
CA ILE A 71 -13.80 -14.85 -1.13
C ILE A 71 -13.22 -14.81 -2.56
N ILE A 72 -13.78 -13.99 -3.45
CA ILE A 72 -13.48 -13.99 -4.89
C ILE A 72 -11.98 -13.83 -5.17
N ASP A 73 -11.33 -12.86 -4.52
CA ASP A 73 -9.88 -12.63 -4.67
C ASP A 73 -9.07 -13.90 -4.32
N ILE A 74 -9.47 -14.63 -3.27
CA ILE A 74 -8.78 -15.85 -2.84
C ILE A 74 -9.12 -17.04 -3.75
N PHE A 75 -10.37 -17.13 -4.21
CA PHE A 75 -10.78 -18.12 -5.19
C PHE A 75 -9.92 -18.03 -6.45
N TYR A 76 -9.66 -16.83 -6.97
CA TYR A 76 -8.81 -16.70 -8.16
C TYR A 76 -7.36 -17.14 -7.93
N MET A 77 -6.80 -16.90 -6.75
CA MET A 77 -5.48 -17.44 -6.39
C MET A 77 -5.49 -18.97 -6.34
N PHE A 78 -6.53 -19.55 -5.75
CA PHE A 78 -6.71 -21.00 -5.72
C PHE A 78 -6.90 -21.59 -7.12
N GLN A 79 -7.75 -20.98 -7.95
CA GLN A 79 -8.05 -21.38 -9.31
C GLN A 79 -6.78 -21.36 -10.18
N ASP A 80 -5.90 -20.37 -10.00
CA ASP A 80 -4.63 -20.32 -10.70
C ASP A 80 -3.69 -21.48 -10.30
N GLU A 81 -3.58 -21.80 -9.01
CA GLU A 81 -2.83 -22.96 -8.55
C GLU A 81 -3.44 -24.29 -9.04
N LEU A 82 -4.78 -24.39 -9.07
CA LEU A 82 -5.50 -25.55 -9.58
C LEU A 82 -5.25 -25.72 -11.08
N PHE A 83 -5.38 -24.66 -11.87
CA PHE A 83 -5.09 -24.73 -13.30
C PHE A 83 -3.63 -25.12 -13.58
N GLN A 84 -2.69 -24.55 -12.83
CA GLN A 84 -1.26 -24.84 -12.99
C GLN A 84 -0.86 -26.24 -12.51
N ASN A 85 -1.70 -26.93 -11.74
CA ASN A 85 -1.45 -28.32 -11.32
C ASN A 85 -1.31 -29.26 -12.52
N THR A 86 -2.03 -28.97 -13.61
CA THR A 86 -2.13 -29.83 -14.81
C THR A 86 -0.79 -29.96 -15.55
N ALA A 87 0.12 -29.02 -15.30
CA ALA A 87 1.47 -29.03 -15.83
C ALA A 87 2.42 -29.95 -15.05
N TYR A 88 1.96 -30.66 -14.02
CA TYR A 88 2.77 -31.50 -13.16
C TYR A 88 2.33 -32.97 -13.18
N LYS A 89 3.32 -33.86 -13.11
CA LYS A 89 3.18 -35.30 -12.96
C LYS A 89 3.65 -35.70 -11.57
N VAL A 90 2.85 -36.53 -10.90
CA VAL A 90 3.14 -37.04 -9.56
C VAL A 90 3.54 -38.51 -9.65
N ILE A 91 4.66 -38.88 -9.01
CA ILE A 91 5.26 -40.22 -9.00
C ILE A 91 5.56 -40.60 -7.55
N ALA A 92 5.10 -41.79 -7.10
CA ALA A 92 5.48 -42.31 -5.79
C ALA A 92 6.97 -42.69 -5.79
N THR A 93 7.70 -42.32 -4.74
CA THR A 93 9.15 -42.53 -4.67
C THR A 93 9.54 -43.42 -3.51
N ASN A 94 9.17 -43.01 -2.30
CA ASN A 94 9.49 -43.73 -1.07
C ASN A 94 8.22 -43.93 -0.25
N GLU A 95 8.16 -45.05 0.44
CA GLU A 95 7.10 -45.39 1.36
C GLU A 95 7.74 -45.97 2.62
N ASP A 96 7.53 -45.27 3.73
CA ASP A 96 7.90 -45.69 5.06
C ASP A 96 6.64 -46.23 5.79
N ASP A 97 6.81 -46.81 6.97
CA ASP A 97 5.68 -47.34 7.76
C ASP A 97 4.61 -46.27 8.05
N ASP A 98 5.03 -45.03 8.31
CA ASP A 98 4.13 -43.94 8.70
C ASP A 98 3.80 -42.96 7.55
N ARG A 99 4.59 -42.93 6.46
CA ARG A 99 4.53 -41.85 5.46
C ARG A 99 4.76 -42.34 4.04
N VAL A 100 4.16 -41.65 3.08
CA VAL A 100 4.43 -41.84 1.65
C VAL A 100 4.94 -40.54 1.04
N VAL A 101 6.02 -40.63 0.27
CA VAL A 101 6.65 -39.49 -0.42
C VAL A 101 6.43 -39.59 -1.92
N TYR A 102 5.86 -38.52 -2.48
CA TYR A 102 5.62 -38.34 -3.90
C TYR A 102 6.52 -37.25 -4.46
N ALA A 103 7.22 -37.57 -5.54
CA ALA A 103 7.92 -36.60 -6.37
C ALA A 103 6.97 -35.99 -7.41
N VAL A 104 6.97 -34.67 -7.47
CA VAL A 104 6.12 -33.86 -8.35
C VAL A 104 7.02 -33.17 -9.36
N HIS A 105 6.91 -33.61 -10.61
CA HIS A 105 7.74 -33.19 -11.73
C HIS A 105 6.93 -32.30 -12.67
N ARG A 106 7.50 -31.20 -13.13
CA ARG A 106 6.87 -30.42 -14.20
C ARG A 106 7.02 -31.19 -15.52
N ILE A 107 5.92 -31.36 -16.26
CA ILE A 107 5.87 -32.15 -17.51
C ILE A 107 6.69 -31.48 -18.62
N LYS A 108 6.55 -30.14 -18.76
CA LYS A 108 7.26 -29.34 -19.77
C LYS A 108 8.14 -28.29 -19.08
N GLY A 109 9.40 -28.21 -19.51
CA GLY A 109 10.40 -27.26 -19.04
C GLY A 109 11.62 -27.95 -18.42
N SER A 110 12.74 -27.98 -19.14
CA SER A 110 14.01 -28.54 -18.65
C SER A 110 14.51 -27.75 -17.44
N GLY A 111 14.90 -28.44 -16.36
CA GLY A 111 15.51 -27.82 -15.18
C GLY A 111 14.56 -27.33 -14.09
N SER A 112 13.25 -27.63 -14.16
CA SER A 112 12.36 -27.36 -13.03
C SER A 112 12.75 -28.23 -11.82
N ARG A 113 12.96 -27.60 -10.66
CA ARG A 113 13.23 -28.32 -9.40
C ARG A 113 12.07 -29.26 -9.08
N VAL A 114 12.38 -30.54 -8.87
CA VAL A 114 11.42 -31.54 -8.38
C VAL A 114 10.92 -31.12 -7.00
N ARG A 115 9.62 -31.24 -6.78
CA ARG A 115 9.01 -30.96 -5.48
C ARG A 115 8.56 -32.25 -4.84
N GLU A 116 8.63 -32.30 -3.52
CA GLU A 116 8.15 -33.41 -2.73
C GLU A 116 6.82 -33.05 -2.07
N VAL A 117 5.90 -34.01 -2.12
CA VAL A 117 4.66 -34.06 -1.37
C VAL A 117 4.74 -35.27 -0.43
N VAL A 118 4.62 -35.02 0.86
CA VAL A 118 4.68 -36.04 1.91
C VAL A 118 3.28 -36.21 2.47
N VAL A 119 2.82 -37.45 2.51
CA VAL A 119 1.51 -37.83 3.04
C VAL A 119 1.73 -38.65 4.30
N ASP A 120 1.09 -38.24 5.38
CA ASP A 120 1.05 -39.00 6.62
C ASP A 120 -0.05 -40.06 6.52
N LYS A 121 0.27 -41.35 6.67
CA LYS A 121 -0.69 -42.45 6.51
C LYS A 121 -1.73 -42.47 7.63
N THR A 122 -1.37 -42.01 8.83
CA THR A 122 -2.24 -42.07 10.00
C THR A 122 -3.28 -40.96 9.97
N SER A 123 -2.85 -39.75 9.62
CA SER A 123 -3.71 -38.57 9.62
C SER A 123 -4.22 -38.17 8.23
N ASN A 124 -3.79 -38.87 7.17
CA ASN A 124 -4.00 -38.51 5.76
C ASN A 124 -3.59 -37.07 5.42
N HIS A 125 -2.67 -36.49 6.19
CA HIS A 125 -2.30 -35.10 6.06
C HIS A 125 -1.17 -34.94 5.03
N VAL A 126 -1.40 -34.06 4.07
CA VAL A 126 -0.57 -33.80 2.90
C VAL A 126 0.24 -32.52 3.11
N ARG A 127 1.56 -32.62 3.00
CA ARG A 127 2.48 -31.49 3.12
C ARG A 127 3.36 -31.38 1.89
N CYS A 128 3.56 -30.17 1.38
CA CYS A 128 4.50 -29.93 0.28
C CYS A 128 5.76 -29.21 0.77
N CYS A 129 6.92 -29.58 0.22
CA CYS A 129 8.19 -28.90 0.48
C CYS A 129 8.20 -27.40 0.09
N CYS A 130 7.26 -26.94 -0.75
CA CYS A 130 7.18 -25.51 -1.11
C CYS A 130 6.60 -24.61 -0.01
N LYS A 131 5.96 -25.20 1.01
CA LYS A 131 5.40 -24.50 2.18
C LYS A 131 4.37 -23.41 1.88
N MET A 132 3.80 -23.41 0.68
CA MET A 132 2.82 -22.39 0.28
C MET A 132 1.56 -22.43 1.15
N PHE A 133 1.07 -23.62 1.50
CA PHE A 133 -0.10 -23.72 2.38
C PHE A 133 0.22 -23.21 3.78
N GLU A 134 1.39 -23.54 4.34
CA GLU A 134 1.80 -23.06 5.65
C GLU A 134 2.01 -21.53 5.67
N CYS A 135 2.48 -20.93 4.57
CA CYS A 135 2.72 -19.49 4.47
C CYS A 135 1.47 -18.68 4.10
N ALA A 136 0.73 -19.09 3.07
CA ALA A 136 -0.41 -18.37 2.51
C ALA A 136 -1.76 -18.99 2.92
N GLY A 137 -1.80 -20.25 3.29
CA GLY A 137 -3.04 -20.96 3.62
C GLY A 137 -3.87 -21.37 2.41
N ILE A 138 -3.25 -21.42 1.23
CA ILE A 138 -3.85 -21.89 -0.02
C ILE A 138 -3.04 -23.10 -0.49
N PRO A 139 -3.67 -24.23 -0.84
CA PRO A 139 -2.95 -25.38 -1.39
C PRO A 139 -2.17 -25.01 -2.65
N CYS A 140 -0.91 -25.39 -2.71
CA CYS A 140 -0.11 -25.20 -3.92
C CYS A 140 -0.51 -26.17 -5.02
N ARG A 141 -0.18 -25.82 -6.27
CA ARG A 141 -0.26 -26.67 -7.45
C ARG A 141 0.31 -28.08 -7.27
N HIS A 142 1.33 -28.27 -6.42
CA HIS A 142 1.92 -29.60 -6.18
C HIS A 142 1.02 -30.49 -5.32
N MET A 143 0.39 -29.92 -4.28
CA MET A 143 -0.60 -30.61 -3.47
C MET A 143 -1.85 -30.90 -4.29
N LEU A 144 -2.29 -29.92 -5.08
CA LEU A 144 -3.43 -30.08 -5.98
C LEU A 144 -3.16 -31.13 -7.06
N ALA A 145 -1.95 -31.21 -7.62
CA ALA A 145 -1.58 -32.27 -8.56
C ALA A 145 -1.61 -33.66 -7.90
N TYR A 146 -1.24 -33.75 -6.62
CA TYR A 146 -1.40 -34.98 -5.85
C TYR A 146 -2.88 -35.34 -5.68
N PHE A 147 -3.74 -34.39 -5.27
CA PHE A 147 -5.18 -34.63 -5.14
C PHE A 147 -5.82 -35.06 -6.46
N SER A 148 -5.45 -34.42 -7.58
CA SER A 148 -5.91 -34.83 -8.91
C SER A 148 -5.45 -36.24 -9.29
N ARG A 149 -4.21 -36.63 -8.97
CA ARG A 149 -3.72 -38.01 -9.18
C ARG A 149 -4.52 -39.02 -8.37
N MET A 150 -4.88 -38.67 -7.13
CA MET A 150 -5.64 -39.52 -6.23
C MET A 150 -7.15 -39.47 -6.46
N GLN A 151 -7.62 -38.75 -7.48
CA GLN A 151 -9.05 -38.58 -7.78
C GLN A 151 -9.84 -38.05 -6.58
N ILE A 152 -9.23 -37.13 -5.83
CA ILE A 152 -9.90 -36.43 -4.74
C ILE A 152 -10.64 -35.24 -5.35
N ASP A 153 -11.96 -35.38 -5.46
CA ASP A 153 -12.84 -34.42 -6.12
C ASP A 153 -13.10 -33.16 -5.29
N ASP A 154 -13.10 -33.25 -3.96
CA ASP A 154 -13.30 -32.13 -3.04
C ASP A 154 -12.08 -31.87 -2.18
N LEU A 155 -11.81 -30.58 -1.91
CA LEU A 155 -10.67 -30.21 -1.08
C LEU A 155 -10.96 -30.63 0.37
N PRO A 156 -10.08 -31.41 1.02
CA PRO A 156 -10.30 -31.79 2.42
C PRO A 156 -10.43 -30.56 3.33
N ASN A 157 -11.37 -30.62 4.29
CA ASN A 157 -11.70 -29.50 5.17
C ASN A 157 -10.50 -28.91 5.93
N GLU A 158 -9.49 -29.72 6.22
CA GLU A 158 -8.25 -29.27 6.87
C GLU A 158 -7.45 -28.23 6.04
N TYR A 159 -7.66 -28.18 4.73
CA TYR A 159 -7.05 -27.19 3.84
C TYR A 159 -7.94 -25.98 3.55
N ILE A 160 -9.16 -25.95 4.08
CA ILE A 160 -10.11 -24.85 3.95
C ILE A 160 -9.99 -23.96 5.19
N LEU A 161 -9.18 -22.92 5.10
CA LEU A 161 -9.02 -22.00 6.23
C LEU A 161 -10.17 -21.02 6.31
N ARG A 162 -10.80 -20.93 7.48
CA ARG A 162 -11.90 -19.99 7.75
C ARG A 162 -11.59 -18.58 7.27
N ARG A 163 -10.38 -18.05 7.50
CA ARG A 163 -9.99 -16.68 7.09
C ARG A 163 -10.21 -16.36 5.60
N TRP A 164 -10.32 -17.38 4.74
CA TRP A 164 -10.48 -17.26 3.29
C TRP A 164 -11.90 -17.52 2.80
N THR A 165 -12.80 -17.94 3.69
CA THR A 165 -14.19 -18.23 3.35
C THR A 165 -15.06 -16.99 3.43
N LYS A 166 -16.11 -16.92 2.60
CA LYS A 166 -17.12 -15.85 2.62
C LYS A 166 -17.80 -15.72 3.99
N SER A 167 -17.88 -16.82 4.74
CA SER A 167 -18.46 -16.88 6.09
C SER A 167 -17.73 -16.06 7.15
N VAL A 168 -16.47 -15.62 6.93
CA VAL A 168 -15.80 -14.69 7.85
C VAL A 168 -16.43 -13.32 7.85
N LYS A 169 -16.92 -12.88 6.68
CA LYS A 169 -17.55 -11.56 6.53
C LYS A 169 -18.96 -11.55 7.13
N ALA A 170 -19.59 -12.72 7.28
CA ALA A 170 -20.85 -12.88 8.01
C ALA A 170 -20.70 -12.85 9.54
N MET A 171 -19.47 -12.99 10.09
CA MET A 171 -19.25 -13.15 11.54
C MET A 171 -18.08 -12.31 12.05
N ARG A 172 -18.28 -10.99 12.27
CA ARG A 172 -17.63 -10.13 13.30
C ARG A 172 -18.54 -8.92 13.52
N VAL A 173 -19.08 -8.65 14.71
CA VAL A 173 -18.38 -8.09 15.88
C VAL A 173 -18.52 -8.98 17.12
N ARG A 174 -17.41 -9.29 17.80
CA ARG A 174 -17.41 -9.67 19.22
C ARG A 174 -16.59 -8.62 19.97
N ASP A 175 -17.25 -7.88 20.84
CA ASP A 175 -16.58 -7.08 21.85
C ASP A 175 -16.08 -7.98 22.98
N ASP A 176 -14.98 -7.55 23.60
CA ASP A 176 -14.14 -8.33 24.52
C ASP A 176 -14.73 -8.49 25.94
N LEU A 177 -16.06 -8.48 26.07
CA LEU A 177 -16.76 -8.65 27.34
C LEU A 177 -17.75 -9.80 27.18
N GLY A 178 -17.33 -10.97 27.68
CA GLY A 178 -18.05 -12.24 27.61
C GLY A 178 -19.43 -12.22 28.25
N SER A 179 -20.41 -11.67 27.53
CA SER A 179 -21.83 -11.85 27.81
C SER A 179 -22.50 -12.49 26.60
N GLY A 180 -23.35 -13.48 26.90
CA GLY A 180 -23.99 -14.36 25.94
C GLY A 180 -24.83 -13.64 24.88
N MET A 181 -25.01 -14.39 23.78
CA MET A 181 -25.75 -14.09 22.57
C MET A 181 -26.79 -12.95 22.63
N LYS A 182 -26.65 -12.01 21.69
CA LYS A 182 -27.76 -11.63 20.82
C LYS A 182 -27.23 -11.43 19.40
N GLU A 183 -27.45 -12.43 18.56
CA GLU A 183 -27.10 -12.53 17.15
C GLU A 183 -27.99 -11.61 16.27
N ILE A 184 -28.22 -10.37 16.71
CA ILE A 184 -29.21 -9.48 16.09
C ILE A 184 -28.67 -8.04 16.13
N CYS A 185 -27.71 -7.73 15.26
CA CYS A 185 -27.60 -6.34 14.79
C CYS A 185 -26.99 -6.26 13.38
N ASP A 186 -25.82 -6.84 13.13
CA ASP A 186 -25.12 -6.62 11.84
C ASP A 186 -25.57 -7.52 10.69
N THR A 187 -25.89 -8.79 10.94
CA THR A 187 -26.47 -9.68 9.92
C THR A 187 -27.80 -9.13 9.41
N SER A 188 -28.61 -8.56 10.30
CA SER A 188 -29.89 -7.95 9.95
C SER A 188 -29.74 -6.67 9.11
N LEU A 189 -28.68 -5.88 9.34
CA LEU A 189 -28.40 -4.68 8.55
C LEU A 189 -27.83 -5.04 7.18
N LEU A 190 -26.94 -6.03 7.11
CA LEU A 190 -26.42 -6.58 5.86
C LEU A 190 -27.53 -7.25 5.04
N GLU A 191 -28.43 -8.02 5.65
CA GLU A 191 -29.60 -8.60 5.00
C GLU A 191 -30.57 -7.53 4.50
N ARG A 192 -30.88 -6.52 5.31
CA ARG A 192 -31.70 -5.37 4.88
C ARG A 192 -31.04 -4.62 3.73
N ARG A 193 -29.73 -4.38 3.82
CA ARG A 193 -28.95 -3.72 2.76
C ARG A 193 -28.95 -4.55 1.48
N ASN A 194 -28.71 -5.86 1.56
CA ASN A 194 -28.71 -6.76 0.41
C ASN A 194 -30.08 -6.83 -0.25
N ARG A 195 -31.16 -6.90 0.54
CA ARG A 195 -32.53 -6.90 0.03
C ARG A 195 -32.88 -5.58 -0.68
N LEU A 196 -32.48 -4.45 -0.11
CA LEU A 196 -32.64 -3.14 -0.75
C LEU A 196 -31.81 -3.03 -2.03
N PHE A 197 -30.60 -3.59 -2.04
CA PHE A 197 -29.73 -3.60 -3.19
C PHE A 197 -30.34 -4.42 -4.33
N GLN A 198 -30.83 -5.63 -4.06
CA GLN A 198 -31.50 -6.46 -5.06
C GLN A 198 -32.71 -5.75 -5.69
N LEU A 199 -33.55 -5.13 -4.88
CA LEU A 199 -34.70 -4.36 -5.37
C LEU A 199 -34.27 -3.13 -6.20
N ALA A 200 -33.20 -2.45 -5.80
CA ALA A 200 -32.68 -1.31 -6.53
C ALA A 200 -32.08 -1.74 -7.88
N THR A 201 -31.35 -2.86 -7.93
CA THR A 201 -30.78 -3.39 -9.17
C THR A 201 -31.87 -3.74 -10.18
N THR A 202 -32.91 -4.48 -9.77
CA THR A 202 -34.01 -4.82 -10.69
C THR A 202 -34.72 -3.57 -11.22
N LEU A 203 -34.93 -2.58 -10.36
CA LEU A 203 -35.55 -1.31 -10.75
C LEU A 203 -34.67 -0.52 -11.73
N ILE A 204 -33.36 -0.51 -11.53
CA ILE A 204 -32.40 0.16 -12.41
C ILE A 204 -32.36 -0.55 -13.77
N ASP A 205 -32.31 -1.87 -13.80
CA ASP A 205 -32.26 -2.65 -15.04
C ASP A 205 -33.52 -2.40 -15.90
N GLU A 206 -34.69 -2.27 -15.28
CA GLU A 206 -35.92 -1.91 -15.98
C GLU A 206 -35.94 -0.44 -16.44
N ALA A 207 -35.42 0.48 -15.62
CA ALA A 207 -35.47 1.91 -15.90
C ALA A 207 -34.40 2.41 -16.88
N VAL A 208 -33.33 1.66 -17.13
CA VAL A 208 -32.28 2.05 -18.10
C VAL A 208 -32.77 1.95 -19.55
N LEU A 209 -33.90 1.29 -19.80
CA LEU A 209 -34.41 1.01 -21.14
C LEU A 209 -34.99 2.24 -21.87
N THR A 210 -35.45 3.28 -21.14
CA THR A 210 -35.98 4.51 -21.75
C THR A 210 -35.57 5.75 -20.97
N GLU A 211 -35.39 6.88 -21.67
CA GLU A 211 -34.97 8.14 -21.03
C GLU A 211 -35.98 8.62 -19.97
N ASP A 212 -37.27 8.54 -20.28
CA ASP A 212 -38.37 8.89 -19.37
C ASP A 212 -38.36 8.07 -18.07
N THR A 213 -38.07 6.76 -18.15
CA THR A 213 -38.02 5.90 -16.95
C THR A 213 -36.75 6.12 -16.14
N THR A 214 -35.63 6.49 -16.78
CA THR A 214 -34.42 6.91 -16.05
C THR A 214 -34.62 8.20 -15.27
N GLU A 215 -35.29 9.21 -15.83
CA GLU A 215 -35.58 10.45 -15.13
C GLU A 215 -36.52 10.20 -13.94
N PHE A 216 -37.57 9.40 -14.16
CA PHE A 216 -38.48 8.99 -13.10
C PHE A 216 -37.76 8.33 -11.91
N VAL A 217 -36.86 7.37 -12.17
CA VAL A 217 -36.11 6.69 -11.09
C VAL A 217 -35.12 7.65 -10.40
N LYS A 218 -34.49 8.57 -11.12
CA LYS A 218 -33.61 9.61 -10.52
C LYS A 218 -34.39 10.50 -9.56
N GLU A 219 -35.59 10.95 -9.93
CA GLU A 219 -36.45 11.75 -9.07
C GLU A 219 -36.96 10.94 -7.86
N LEU A 220 -37.32 9.68 -8.06
CA LEU A 220 -37.77 8.77 -7.00
C LEU A 220 -36.67 8.55 -5.95
N LEU A 221 -35.44 8.29 -6.39
CA LEU A 221 -34.30 8.10 -5.48
C LEU A 221 -33.94 9.39 -4.73
N SER A 222 -33.98 10.54 -5.42
CA SER A 222 -33.69 11.85 -4.82
C SER A 222 -34.76 12.25 -3.79
N SER A 223 -36.03 12.01 -4.11
CA SER A 223 -37.15 12.27 -3.19
C SER A 223 -37.17 11.28 -2.02
N GLY A 224 -36.84 10.01 -2.25
CA GLY A 224 -36.67 8.98 -1.23
C GLY A 224 -35.54 9.33 -0.25
N GLN A 225 -34.39 9.78 -0.75
CA GLN A 225 -33.27 10.22 0.10
C GLN A 225 -33.67 11.40 1.01
N LYS A 226 -34.38 12.40 0.48
CA LYS A 226 -34.88 13.53 1.30
C LYS A 226 -35.79 13.04 2.42
N LYS A 227 -36.78 12.19 2.11
CA LYS A 227 -37.68 11.59 3.10
C LYS A 227 -36.93 10.78 4.16
N LEU A 228 -35.90 10.03 3.78
CA LEU A 228 -35.07 9.28 4.73
C LEU A 228 -34.26 10.20 5.66
N CYS A 229 -33.74 11.32 5.13
CA CYS A 229 -33.08 12.35 5.94
C CYS A 229 -34.05 12.99 6.94
N ASP A 230 -35.30 13.22 6.53
CA ASP A 230 -36.33 13.80 7.40
C ASP A 230 -36.77 12.82 8.49
N MET A 231 -36.91 11.53 8.15
CA MET A 231 -37.21 10.45 9.12
C MET A 231 -36.11 10.29 10.18
N LYS A 232 -34.83 10.49 9.83
CA LYS A 232 -33.72 10.45 10.79
C LYS A 232 -33.70 11.63 11.76
N LYS A 233 -34.11 12.82 11.31
CA LYS A 233 -34.21 14.02 12.17
C LYS A 233 -35.33 13.89 13.21
N ILE A 234 -36.40 13.17 12.87
CA ILE A 234 -37.53 12.94 13.79
C ILE A 234 -37.15 11.95 14.91
N SER A 235 -36.29 10.96 14.64
CA SER A 235 -35.80 10.03 15.68
C SER A 235 -34.86 10.68 16.70
N GLU A 236 -34.10 11.72 16.32
CA GLU A 236 -33.20 12.44 17.25
C GLU A 236 -33.94 13.43 18.16
N ALA A 237 -35.16 13.86 17.79
CA ALA A 237 -36.01 14.74 18.61
C ALA A 237 -36.91 13.98 19.59
N GLY A 238 -37.01 12.65 19.47
CA GLY A 238 -37.90 11.80 20.27
C GLY A 238 -37.29 11.19 21.54
N GLU A 239 -35.97 11.31 21.75
CA GLU A 239 -35.28 10.78 22.94
C GLU A 239 -34.90 11.91 23.92
N GLN A 240 -35.91 12.66 24.37
CA GLN A 240 -35.83 13.46 25.58
C GLN A 240 -36.83 12.95 26.62
N SER A 241 -36.69 11.69 27.05
CA SER A 241 -36.93 11.31 28.45
C SER A 241 -36.42 9.88 28.71
N ALA A 242 -35.67 9.75 29.80
CA ALA A 242 -35.16 8.50 30.40
C ALA A 242 -34.00 7.78 29.67
N ILE A 243 -32.80 8.33 29.80
CA ILE A 243 -31.72 7.78 30.66
C ILE A 243 -30.59 8.84 30.65
N GLN A 244 -30.42 9.55 31.77
CA GLN A 244 -29.18 10.28 32.02
C GLN A 244 -28.07 9.26 32.22
N VAL A 245 -27.31 8.96 31.16
CA VAL A 245 -25.90 8.63 31.32
C VAL A 245 -25.15 9.85 30.85
N SER A 246 -24.68 10.64 31.82
CA SER A 246 -23.65 11.63 31.62
C SER A 246 -22.37 10.94 31.16
N MET A 247 -22.24 10.71 29.85
CA MET A 247 -20.92 10.46 29.25
C MET A 247 -20.18 11.79 29.06
N SER A 248 -19.84 12.43 30.17
CA SER A 248 -18.54 13.09 30.26
C SER A 248 -17.50 11.98 30.34
N CYS A 249 -17.23 11.32 29.21
CA CYS A 249 -16.02 10.53 29.10
C CYS A 249 -14.93 11.53 28.78
N GLU A 250 -14.30 12.09 29.81
CA GLU A 250 -12.92 12.55 29.67
C GLU A 250 -12.14 11.34 29.17
N ILE A 251 -11.89 11.29 27.87
CA ILE A 251 -10.93 10.37 27.28
C ILE A 251 -9.58 10.84 27.81
N GLY A 252 -9.24 10.37 29.01
CA GLY A 252 -7.88 10.36 29.51
C GLY A 252 -7.07 9.50 28.54
N LEU A 253 -6.59 10.12 27.47
CA LEU A 253 -5.64 9.57 26.53
C LEU A 253 -4.36 9.29 27.32
N LYS A 254 -4.32 8.16 28.02
CA LYS A 254 -3.10 7.69 28.67
C LYS A 254 -2.12 7.41 27.54
N GLU A 255 -1.01 8.14 27.53
CA GLU A 255 0.09 7.88 26.63
C GLU A 255 0.40 6.37 26.67
N PRO A 256 0.52 5.71 25.49
CA PRO A 256 0.90 4.32 25.46
C PRO A 256 2.21 4.16 26.22
N PHE A 257 2.29 3.14 27.08
CA PHE A 257 3.50 2.84 27.83
C PHE A 257 4.71 2.91 26.89
N GLN A 258 5.71 3.71 27.25
CA GLN A 258 6.96 3.78 26.49
C GLN A 258 7.61 2.39 26.49
N VAL A 259 7.33 1.60 25.46
CA VAL A 259 8.02 0.34 25.23
C VAL A 259 9.39 0.70 24.69
N ARG A 260 10.45 0.20 25.36
CA ARG A 260 11.81 0.33 24.84
C ARG A 260 11.87 -0.32 23.46
N ALA A 261 12.13 0.48 22.44
CA ALA A 261 12.33 0.00 21.08
C ALA A 261 13.42 -1.09 21.06
N LYS A 262 13.25 -2.09 20.18
CA LYS A 262 14.24 -3.15 19.98
C LYS A 262 15.60 -2.52 19.62
N GLY A 263 16.58 -2.66 20.52
CA GLY A 263 17.90 -2.02 20.40
C GLY A 263 18.17 -0.89 21.42
N CYS A 264 17.17 -0.46 22.19
CA CYS A 264 17.32 0.49 23.30
C CYS A 264 17.74 -0.25 24.58
N GLY A 265 18.98 -0.75 24.57
CA GLY A 265 19.64 -1.36 25.71
C GLY A 265 21.12 -1.51 25.40
N LYS A 266 22.00 -1.19 26.37
CA LYS A 266 23.42 -1.48 26.21
C LYS A 266 23.56 -2.99 26.03
N ARG A 267 23.96 -3.43 24.83
CA ARG A 267 24.32 -4.82 24.56
C ARG A 267 25.27 -5.31 25.65
N LEU A 268 24.96 -6.47 26.24
CA LEU A 268 25.87 -7.14 27.16
C LEU A 268 27.17 -7.44 26.40
N LYS A 269 28.24 -6.75 26.78
CA LYS A 269 29.58 -6.94 26.21
C LYS A 269 30.18 -8.22 26.78
N GLY A 270 30.57 -9.15 25.91
CA GLY A 270 31.31 -10.34 26.29
C GLY A 270 32.68 -9.98 26.89
N GLY A 271 33.26 -10.86 27.72
CA GLY A 271 34.49 -10.58 28.48
C GLY A 271 35.65 -10.03 27.64
N LYS A 272 35.85 -10.53 26.41
CA LYS A 272 36.88 -10.04 25.47
C LYS A 272 36.63 -8.59 25.00
N GLU A 273 35.38 -8.14 24.95
CA GLU A 273 34.96 -6.80 24.54
C GLU A 273 35.10 -5.75 25.66
N LYS A 274 35.27 -6.20 26.92
CA LYS A 274 35.57 -5.33 28.07
C LYS A 274 37.07 -4.98 28.16
N VAL A 275 37.94 -5.85 27.65
CA VAL A 275 39.41 -5.69 27.72
C VAL A 275 39.94 -4.80 26.59
N ALA A 276 39.28 -4.76 25.42
CA ALA A 276 39.69 -3.91 24.30
C ALA A 276 39.01 -2.53 24.32
N LYS A 277 39.46 -1.60 25.16
CA LYS A 277 39.12 -0.16 25.02
C LYS A 277 39.90 0.45 23.85
N LYS A 278 39.52 0.16 22.60
CA LYS A 278 40.04 0.93 21.46
C LYS A 278 39.43 2.34 21.50
N ALA A 279 40.28 3.34 21.66
CA ALA A 279 39.89 4.74 21.68
C ALA A 279 39.18 5.13 20.36
N ARG A 280 38.09 5.90 20.45
CA ARG A 280 37.31 6.32 19.29
C ARG A 280 38.17 7.20 18.37
N ARG A 281 38.21 6.88 17.07
CA ARG A 281 38.85 7.69 16.03
C ARG A 281 37.85 8.73 15.51
N CYS A 282 38.22 9.99 15.48
CA CYS A 282 37.45 11.01 14.78
C CYS A 282 37.62 10.82 13.25
N HIS A 283 36.52 10.63 12.52
CA HIS A 283 36.55 10.49 11.05
C HIS A 283 36.75 11.83 10.31
N GLY A 284 36.77 12.96 11.02
CA GLY A 284 37.12 14.27 10.44
C GLY A 284 38.63 14.50 10.41
N CYS A 285 39.28 14.44 11.58
CA CYS A 285 40.72 14.71 11.70
C CYS A 285 41.62 13.47 11.70
N GLY A 286 41.05 12.27 11.76
CA GLY A 286 41.78 10.99 11.78
C GLY A 286 42.40 10.62 13.14
N LEU A 287 42.35 11.50 14.14
CA LEU A 287 42.99 11.28 15.45
C LEU A 287 42.14 10.37 16.36
N THR A 288 42.80 9.49 17.11
CA THR A 288 42.20 8.56 18.09
C THR A 288 42.29 9.10 19.52
N GLY A 289 41.21 9.00 20.29
CA GLY A 289 41.19 9.35 21.73
C GLY A 289 40.81 10.80 22.05
N GLN A 290 40.34 11.55 21.06
CA GLN A 290 39.90 12.94 21.26
C GLN A 290 38.43 13.02 21.71
N SER A 291 38.07 14.11 22.40
CA SER A 291 36.73 14.37 22.95
C SER A 291 35.67 14.80 21.92
N HIS A 292 36.04 14.92 20.65
CA HIS A 292 35.17 15.36 19.57
C HIS A 292 34.91 14.26 18.54
N ASP A 293 33.77 14.34 17.87
CA ASP A 293 33.42 13.49 16.73
C ASP A 293 33.53 14.26 15.41
N LYS A 294 33.08 13.66 14.30
CA LYS A 294 33.12 14.31 12.97
C LYS A 294 32.31 15.61 12.94
N ARG A 295 31.21 15.71 13.70
CA ARG A 295 30.29 16.85 13.65
C ARG A 295 30.87 18.07 14.36
N ASN A 296 31.68 17.84 15.39
CA ASN A 296 32.30 18.91 16.16
C ASN A 296 33.83 18.97 15.97
N CYS A 297 34.32 18.53 14.81
CA CYS A 297 35.75 18.45 14.56
C CYS A 297 36.34 19.83 14.24
N PRO A 298 37.31 20.34 15.02
CA PRO A 298 37.88 21.67 14.80
C PRO A 298 38.52 21.83 13.41
N LYS A 299 39.15 20.77 12.87
CA LYS A 299 39.73 20.78 11.51
C LYS A 299 38.69 20.97 10.41
N LEU A 300 37.48 20.41 10.58
CA LEU A 300 36.40 20.54 9.58
C LEU A 300 35.69 21.88 9.71
N LEU A 301 35.55 22.40 10.94
CA LEU A 301 34.99 23.72 11.20
C LEU A 301 35.94 24.84 10.70
N SER A 302 37.26 24.67 10.84
CA SER A 302 38.22 25.65 10.32
C SER A 302 38.29 25.67 8.79
N THR A 303 38.06 24.53 8.12
CA THR A 303 37.98 24.49 6.65
C THR A 303 36.70 25.14 6.13
N ALA A 304 35.58 25.00 6.85
CA ALA A 304 34.32 25.65 6.52
C ALA A 304 34.41 27.19 6.58
N SER A 305 35.15 27.75 7.54
CA SER A 305 35.41 29.20 7.58
C SER A 305 36.27 29.70 6.41
N SER A 306 37.15 28.87 5.83
CA SER A 306 37.96 29.30 4.67
C SER A 306 37.17 29.34 3.36
N LEU A 307 36.14 28.49 3.22
CA LEU A 307 35.28 28.44 2.03
C LEU A 307 34.19 29.53 2.03
N ALA A 308 33.76 30.01 3.20
CA ALA A 308 32.86 31.15 3.32
C ALA A 308 33.49 32.44 2.76
N ASN A 309 34.80 32.62 2.92
CA ASN A 309 35.53 33.78 2.41
C ASN A 309 35.70 33.78 0.88
N PHE A 310 35.59 32.62 0.21
CA PHE A 310 35.70 32.54 -1.25
C PHE A 310 34.37 32.91 -1.96
N TYR A 311 33.23 32.63 -1.32
CA TYR A 311 31.91 32.97 -1.85
C TYR A 311 31.63 34.47 -1.74
N GLU A 312 32.03 35.13 -0.65
CA GLU A 312 31.86 36.59 -0.54
C GLU A 312 32.71 37.37 -1.55
N PHE A 313 33.94 36.92 -1.84
CA PHE A 313 34.77 37.54 -2.89
C PHE A 313 34.18 37.37 -4.30
N ALA A 314 33.56 36.22 -4.60
CA ALA A 314 32.92 35.97 -5.89
C ALA A 314 31.65 36.81 -6.10
N VAL A 315 30.84 37.00 -5.05
CA VAL A 315 29.62 37.82 -5.11
C VAL A 315 29.95 39.32 -5.21
N ALA A 316 31.02 39.78 -4.55
CA ALA A 316 31.50 41.16 -4.67
C ALA A 316 32.03 41.48 -6.08
N TRP A 317 32.76 40.56 -6.73
CA TRP A 317 33.28 40.77 -8.09
C TRP A 317 32.18 40.75 -9.16
N ALA A 318 31.17 39.89 -9.00
CA ALA A 318 29.99 39.87 -9.87
C ALA A 318 29.14 41.14 -9.75
N SER A 319 29.06 41.73 -8.55
CA SER A 319 28.31 42.97 -8.30
C SER A 319 29.00 44.21 -8.88
N LEU A 320 30.34 44.26 -8.84
CA LEU A 320 31.12 45.34 -9.43
C LEU A 320 31.10 45.30 -10.98
N SER A 321 31.03 44.11 -11.57
CA SER A 321 30.90 43.94 -13.04
C SER A 321 29.51 44.29 -13.56
N ALA A 322 28.46 44.15 -12.74
CA ALA A 322 27.10 44.54 -13.10
C ALA A 322 26.87 46.07 -13.00
N LEU A 323 27.58 46.75 -12.10
CA LEU A 323 27.49 48.21 -11.91
C LEU A 323 28.17 49.01 -13.03
N SER A 324 29.25 48.49 -13.64
CA SER A 324 29.89 49.10 -14.82
C SER A 324 29.02 48.98 -16.08
N PHE A 325 28.30 47.86 -16.24
CA PHE A 325 27.44 47.62 -17.41
C PHE A 325 26.12 48.42 -17.38
N VAL A 326 25.65 48.83 -16.20
CA VAL A 326 24.43 49.64 -16.04
C VAL A 326 24.70 51.15 -16.17
N GLN A 327 25.93 51.62 -15.90
CA GLN A 327 26.33 53.02 -16.12
C GLN A 327 26.59 53.33 -17.61
N GLU A 328 27.12 52.40 -18.41
CA GLU A 328 27.34 52.62 -19.85
C GLU A 328 26.05 52.69 -20.69
N LYS A 329 24.99 51.98 -20.27
CA LYS A 329 23.70 51.96 -20.99
C LYS A 329 22.77 53.13 -20.67
N LYS A 330 23.04 53.88 -19.59
CA LYS A 330 22.26 55.08 -19.22
C LYS A 330 22.78 56.37 -19.87
N VAL A 331 24.07 56.42 -20.23
CA VAL A 331 24.67 57.57 -20.94
C VAL A 331 24.34 57.56 -22.44
N ARG A 332 24.14 56.38 -23.06
CA ARG A 332 23.79 56.27 -24.50
C ARG A 332 22.30 56.51 -24.85
N ARG A 333 21.41 56.69 -23.86
CA ARG A 333 19.97 56.97 -24.11
C ARG A 333 19.59 58.45 -24.04
N VAL A 334 20.52 59.35 -23.73
CA VAL A 334 20.26 60.80 -23.62
C VAL A 334 20.80 61.60 -24.81
N PHE A 335 21.57 60.99 -25.72
CA PHE A 335 22.21 61.70 -26.85
C PHE A 335 21.72 61.30 -28.26
N ALA A 336 20.64 60.54 -28.39
CA ALA A 336 20.11 60.12 -29.69
C ALA A 336 18.71 60.70 -29.99
N SER A 337 18.53 62.00 -29.74
CA SER A 337 17.38 62.78 -30.21
C SER A 337 17.83 64.22 -30.51
N SER A 338 18.64 64.39 -31.55
CA SER A 338 18.85 65.63 -32.31
C SER A 338 19.89 65.41 -33.41
N ALA A 339 19.65 66.00 -34.59
CA ALA A 339 20.48 65.99 -35.82
C ALA A 339 20.39 64.70 -36.66
N LEU A 340 19.36 64.53 -37.50
CA LEU A 340 19.24 65.03 -38.88
C LEU A 340 20.30 64.49 -39.86
N MET A 341 19.77 63.77 -40.85
CA MET A 341 20.18 63.73 -42.25
C MET A 341 21.28 64.71 -42.64
N VAL A 342 22.50 64.22 -42.88
CA VAL A 342 23.37 64.66 -43.99
C VAL A 342 24.24 63.45 -44.37
N GLU A 343 24.44 63.26 -45.67
CA GLU A 343 25.46 62.39 -46.29
C GLU A 343 25.10 60.90 -46.46
N ALA A 344 24.15 60.68 -47.38
CA ALA A 344 24.33 59.61 -48.34
C ALA A 344 25.65 59.83 -49.12
N VAL A 345 26.29 58.72 -49.54
CA VAL A 345 27.33 58.68 -50.58
C VAL A 345 28.69 59.26 -50.16
N THR A 346 29.48 58.50 -49.41
CA THR A 346 30.95 58.43 -49.53
C THR A 346 31.51 57.33 -48.60
N PHE A 347 31.49 56.05 -49.01
CA PHE A 347 32.54 55.05 -48.69
C PHE A 347 32.21 53.62 -49.18
N LEU A 348 31.58 53.47 -50.36
CA LEU A 348 31.69 52.21 -51.11
C LEU A 348 32.98 52.12 -51.94
N ASP A 349 33.86 53.12 -51.87
CA ASP A 349 35.16 53.10 -52.56
C ASP A 349 36.27 53.66 -51.69
N ALA A 350 36.38 53.15 -50.45
CA ALA A 350 37.73 52.96 -49.94
C ALA A 350 37.99 51.52 -49.54
N LEU A 351 38.53 50.80 -50.53
CA LEU A 351 39.78 50.07 -50.35
C LEU A 351 39.64 48.86 -49.41
N ARG A 352 39.39 47.65 -49.92
CA ARG A 352 40.25 46.96 -50.91
C ARG A 352 41.75 47.27 -50.79
N TRP A 353 42.23 47.60 -49.58
CA TRP A 353 43.65 47.84 -49.32
C TRP A 353 44.02 47.55 -47.85
N ALA A 354 44.16 46.27 -47.54
CA ALA A 354 45.07 45.71 -46.52
C ALA A 354 44.81 44.19 -46.46
N HIS A 355 45.12 43.45 -47.51
CA HIS A 355 46.36 42.66 -47.57
C HIS A 355 46.61 41.81 -46.32
N GLY A 356 46.34 40.51 -46.49
CA GLY A 356 47.18 39.38 -46.10
C GLY A 356 48.01 39.51 -44.83
N LYS A 357 47.66 38.69 -43.85
CA LYS A 357 48.49 37.54 -43.44
C LYS A 357 47.64 36.53 -42.70
#